data_AF-A0A966SNB5-F1
#
_entry.id   AF-A0A966SNB5-F1
#
_cell.length_a   1.000
_cell.length_b   1.000
_cell.length_c   1.000
_cell.angle_alpha   90.00
_cell.angle_beta   90.00
_cell.angle_gamma   90.00
#
_symmetry.space_group_name_H-M   'P 1'
#
loop_
_entity.id
_entity.type
_entity.pdbx_description
1 polymer ?
#
loop_
_entity_poly.entity_id
_entity_poly.type
_entity_poly.pdbx_seq_one_letter_code
_entity_poly.pdbx_strand_id
1 'polypeptide(L)'
;MPMKTLALCSLLPALLFLARPARAATADYQKEIRPLLGEFCLKCHSTKDHKGDLDLERFKSLDAVKRDAKVWLQVEEQLELGEMPPKDKPQLSSAQKAKLVAWVRGT
;
A
#
# COMPACT_ATOMS: atom_id res chain seq x y z
N MET A 1 29.84 -58.45 0.44
CA MET A 1 28.59 -57.96 -0.20
C MET A 1 28.15 -56.70 0.52
N PRO A 2 28.31 -55.48 -0.03
CA PRO A 2 27.76 -54.29 0.60
C PRO A 2 26.35 -53.99 0.05
N MET A 3 25.39 -53.98 0.97
CA MET A 3 24.04 -53.46 0.80
C MET A 3 23.95 -52.12 1.55
N LYS A 4 23.04 -51.24 1.09
CA LYS A 4 22.51 -50.01 1.70
C LYS A 4 23.25 -48.73 1.26
N THR A 5 22.60 -47.62 0.88
CA THR A 5 21.22 -47.15 1.06
C THR A 5 20.98 -46.00 0.07
N LEU A 6 19.82 -45.93 -0.59
CA LEU A 6 19.42 -44.74 -1.35
C LEU A 6 19.20 -43.57 -0.38
N ALA A 7 19.98 -42.51 -0.52
CA ALA A 7 19.70 -41.22 0.10
C ALA A 7 18.71 -40.47 -0.79
N LEU A 8 17.43 -40.51 -0.41
CA LEU A 8 16.38 -39.71 -1.03
C LEU A 8 16.55 -38.26 -0.55
N CYS A 9 17.19 -37.44 -1.38
CA CYS A 9 17.38 -36.02 -1.14
C CYS A 9 16.00 -35.33 -1.17
N SER A 10 15.44 -35.04 0.01
CA SER A 10 14.19 -34.27 0.13
C SER A 10 14.44 -32.84 -0.37
N LEU A 11 13.95 -32.55 -1.57
CA LEU A 11 13.83 -31.20 -2.10
C LEU A 11 12.77 -30.46 -1.28
N LEU A 12 13.18 -29.63 -0.33
CA LEU A 12 12.30 -28.58 0.20
C LEU A 12 12.04 -27.59 -0.95
N PRO A 13 10.79 -27.37 -1.38
CA PRO A 13 10.50 -26.31 -2.33
C PRO A 13 10.75 -24.98 -1.64
N ALA A 14 11.74 -24.23 -2.13
CA ALA A 14 11.97 -22.86 -1.70
C ALA A 14 10.70 -22.05 -2.00
N LEU A 15 9.98 -21.65 -0.96
CA LEU A 15 8.95 -20.62 -1.07
C LEU A 15 9.64 -19.34 -1.55
N LEU A 16 9.59 -19.09 -2.85
CA LEU A 16 9.94 -17.81 -3.44
C LEU A 16 8.92 -16.78 -2.94
N PHE A 17 9.30 -16.01 -1.92
CA PHE A 17 8.62 -14.77 -1.61
C PHE A 17 8.66 -13.89 -2.87
N LEU A 18 7.51 -13.72 -3.53
CA LEU A 18 7.35 -12.85 -4.68
C LEU A 18 7.52 -11.39 -4.23
N ALA A 19 8.76 -10.95 -4.10
CA ALA A 19 9.08 -9.54 -3.90
C ALA A 19 8.68 -8.77 -5.16
N ARG A 20 7.80 -7.79 -5.00
CA ARG A 20 7.31 -6.98 -6.11
C ARG A 20 8.41 -6.04 -6.60
N PRO A 21 8.70 -5.98 -7.91
CA PRO A 21 9.79 -5.14 -8.42
C PRO A 21 9.47 -3.65 -8.20
N ALA A 22 10.48 -2.87 -7.82
CA ALA A 22 10.34 -1.44 -7.51
C ALA A 22 9.69 -0.63 -8.64
N ARG A 23 9.96 -0.99 -9.91
CA ARG A 23 9.34 -0.33 -11.07
C ARG A 23 7.83 -0.59 -11.17
N ALA A 24 7.37 -1.77 -10.80
CA ALA A 24 5.93 -2.06 -10.69
C ALA A 24 5.32 -1.30 -9.51
N ALA A 25 6.00 -1.21 -8.37
CA ALA A 25 5.54 -0.40 -7.22
C ALA A 25 5.30 1.08 -7.59
N THR A 26 6.25 1.69 -8.31
CA THR A 26 6.11 3.08 -8.77
C THR A 26 4.98 3.25 -9.78
N ALA A 27 4.80 2.29 -10.70
CA ALA A 27 3.74 2.35 -11.70
C ALA A 27 2.36 2.34 -11.06
N ASP A 28 2.08 1.44 -10.11
CA ASP A 28 0.78 1.41 -9.45
C ASP A 28 0.56 2.64 -8.57
N TYR A 29 1.62 3.18 -7.93
CA TYR A 29 1.47 4.42 -7.18
C TYR A 29 0.88 5.53 -8.07
N GLN A 30 1.45 5.73 -9.25
CA GLN A 30 1.00 6.79 -10.16
C GLN A 30 -0.33 6.47 -10.85
N LYS A 31 -0.56 5.21 -11.24
CA LYS A 31 -1.71 4.82 -12.07
C LYS A 31 -2.95 4.40 -11.28
N GLU A 32 -2.76 3.87 -10.08
CA GLU A 32 -3.85 3.29 -9.30
C GLU A 32 -4.08 4.03 -7.98
N ILE A 33 -3.03 4.40 -7.28
CA ILE A 33 -3.15 4.98 -5.93
C ILE A 33 -3.39 6.48 -5.99
N ARG A 34 -2.58 7.22 -6.75
CA ARG A 34 -2.70 8.68 -6.89
C ARG A 34 -4.08 9.14 -7.36
N PRO A 35 -4.75 8.48 -8.32
CA PRO A 35 -6.14 8.81 -8.66
C PRO A 35 -7.10 8.67 -7.48
N LEU A 36 -6.99 7.60 -6.68
CA LEU A 36 -7.83 7.41 -5.50
C LEU A 36 -7.60 8.53 -4.47
N LEU A 37 -6.34 8.91 -4.24
CA LEU A 37 -6.04 10.04 -3.35
C LEU A 37 -6.68 11.34 -3.87
N GLY A 38 -6.58 11.60 -5.17
CA GLY A 38 -7.17 12.78 -5.79
C GLY A 38 -8.69 12.85 -5.60
N GLU A 39 -9.38 11.73 -5.73
CA GLU A 39 -10.83 11.65 -5.63
C GLU A 39 -11.35 11.73 -4.19
N PHE A 40 -10.70 10.99 -3.28
CA PHE A 40 -11.23 10.71 -1.93
C PHE A 40 -10.50 11.44 -0.80
N CYS A 41 -9.24 11.86 -1.00
CA CYS A 41 -8.40 12.38 0.08
C CYS A 41 -8.02 13.87 -0.11
N LEU A 42 -7.60 14.26 -1.31
CA LEU A 42 -6.96 15.57 -1.56
C LEU A 42 -7.93 16.76 -1.52
N LYS A 43 -9.25 16.53 -1.46
CA LYS A 43 -10.22 17.61 -1.21
C LYS A 43 -10.06 18.23 0.18
N CYS A 44 -9.61 17.45 1.17
CA CYS A 44 -9.41 17.92 2.55
C CYS A 44 -7.93 17.87 2.99
N HIS A 45 -7.17 16.88 2.51
CA HIS A 45 -5.79 16.64 2.93
C HIS A 45 -4.80 17.01 1.81
N SER A 46 -4.91 18.22 1.26
CA SER A 46 -4.00 18.79 0.26
C SER A 46 -3.15 19.91 0.83
N THR A 47 -2.18 20.41 0.07
CA THR A 47 -1.36 21.56 0.49
C THR A 47 -2.20 22.79 0.82
N LYS A 48 -3.33 22.97 0.11
CA LYS A 48 -4.23 24.11 0.30
C LYS A 48 -5.12 24.01 1.54
N ASP A 49 -5.75 22.85 1.78
CA ASP A 49 -6.74 22.69 2.85
C ASP A 49 -6.16 22.05 4.11
N HIS A 50 -5.16 21.17 3.96
CA HIS A 50 -4.33 20.57 5.01
C HIS A 50 -5.07 20.23 6.31
N LYS A 51 -6.29 19.69 6.21
CA LYS A 51 -7.14 19.41 7.35
C LYS A 51 -6.48 18.39 8.28
N GLY A 52 -6.50 18.67 9.58
CA GLY A 52 -5.84 17.81 10.58
C GLY A 52 -4.31 17.79 10.42
N ASP A 53 -3.73 18.90 9.98
CA ASP A 53 -2.29 19.09 9.74
C ASP A 53 -1.68 18.08 8.76
N LEU A 54 -2.50 17.52 7.87
CA LEU A 54 -2.11 16.48 6.93
C LEU A 54 -2.17 16.99 5.48
N ASP A 55 -1.02 17.05 4.84
CA ASP A 55 -0.87 17.25 3.40
C ASP A 55 -0.40 15.95 2.72
N LEU A 56 -1.33 15.29 2.02
CA LEU A 56 -1.05 14.10 1.20
C LEU A 56 -0.60 14.45 -0.22
N GLU A 57 -0.77 15.71 -0.65
CA GLU A 57 -0.40 16.16 -1.97
C GLU A 57 1.13 16.21 -2.16
N ARG A 58 1.89 16.46 -1.09
CA ARG A 58 3.37 16.49 -1.08
C ARG A 58 4.02 15.16 -1.51
N PHE A 59 3.30 14.06 -1.41
CA PHE A 59 3.80 12.74 -1.80
C PHE A 59 3.75 12.58 -3.33
N LYS A 60 4.65 13.27 -4.04
CA LYS A 60 4.64 13.26 -5.52
C LYS A 60 5.22 11.97 -6.12
N SER A 61 5.95 11.16 -5.34
CA SER A 61 6.58 9.90 -5.76
C SER A 61 6.51 8.81 -4.69
N LEU A 62 6.72 7.56 -5.10
CA LEU A 62 6.83 6.43 -4.18
C LEU A 62 7.99 6.60 -3.18
N ASP A 63 9.10 7.22 -3.59
CA ASP A 63 10.22 7.47 -2.67
C ASP A 63 9.84 8.48 -1.58
N ALA A 64 8.98 9.46 -1.89
CA ALA A 64 8.45 10.36 -0.87
C ALA A 64 7.57 9.59 0.13
N VAL A 65 6.75 8.66 -0.34
CA VAL A 65 5.91 7.78 0.50
C VAL A 65 6.80 6.98 1.45
N LYS A 66 7.82 6.29 0.91
CA LYS A 66 8.73 5.45 1.69
C LYS A 66 9.52 6.21 2.75
N ARG A 67 9.94 7.44 2.44
CA ARG A 67 10.69 8.29 3.40
C ARG A 67 9.86 8.72 4.60
N ASP A 68 8.53 8.67 4.50
CA ASP A 68 7.62 9.09 5.56
C ASP A 68 6.47 8.08 5.70
N ALA A 69 6.84 6.80 5.85
CA ALA A 69 5.90 5.68 5.92
C ALA A 69 4.92 5.80 7.10
N LYS A 70 5.29 6.51 8.16
CA LYS A 70 4.43 6.70 9.35
C LYS A 70 3.11 7.37 8.99
N VAL A 71 3.12 8.37 8.10
CA VAL A 71 1.90 9.03 7.63
C VAL A 71 0.96 8.03 6.96
N TRP A 72 1.52 7.09 6.18
CA TRP A 72 0.73 6.10 5.45
C TRP A 72 0.14 5.03 6.36
N LEU A 73 0.82 4.67 7.44
CA LEU A 73 0.25 3.82 8.50
C LEU A 73 -0.97 4.48 9.16
N GLN A 74 -0.93 5.80 9.38
CA GLN A 74 -2.08 6.53 9.92
C GLN A 74 -3.22 6.61 8.90
N VAL A 75 -2.91 6.80 7.60
CA VAL A 75 -3.92 6.74 6.54
C VAL A 75 -4.60 5.36 6.52
N GLU A 76 -3.81 4.29 6.58
CA GLU A 76 -4.34 2.92 6.68
C GLU A 76 -5.26 2.75 7.89
N GLU A 77 -4.80 3.15 9.08
CA GLU A 77 -5.59 3.05 10.32
C GLU A 77 -6.95 3.77 10.19
N GLN A 78 -6.95 5.01 9.69
CA GLN A 78 -8.19 5.79 9.51
C GLN A 78 -9.13 5.14 8.48
N LEU A 79 -8.59 4.54 7.42
CA LEU A 79 -9.37 3.79 6.45
C LEU A 79 -9.96 2.54 7.11
N GLU A 80 -9.17 1.78 7.87
CA GLU A 80 -9.61 0.55 8.54
C GLU A 80 -10.71 0.81 9.56
N LEU A 81 -10.56 1.85 10.38
CA LEU A 81 -11.57 2.33 11.33
C LEU A 81 -12.84 2.86 10.63
N GLY A 82 -12.75 3.23 9.36
CA GLY A 82 -13.88 3.79 8.60
C GLY A 82 -14.18 5.24 8.96
N GLU A 83 -13.23 5.93 9.58
CA GLU A 83 -13.32 7.36 9.91
C GLU A 83 -13.07 8.24 8.67
N MET A 84 -12.31 7.71 7.70
CA MET A 84 -12.00 8.40 6.44
C MET A 84 -12.48 7.60 5.21
N PRO A 85 -13.08 8.28 4.22
CA PRO A 85 -13.55 9.68 4.26
C PRO A 85 -14.72 9.86 5.24
N PRO A 86 -14.98 11.07 5.78
CA PRO A 86 -16.12 11.31 6.65
C PRO A 86 -17.45 10.95 5.97
N LYS A 87 -18.47 10.57 6.76
CA LYS A 87 -19.74 10.00 6.26
C LYS A 87 -20.47 10.87 5.22
N ASP A 88 -20.28 12.18 5.23
CA ASP A 88 -20.88 13.14 4.30
C ASP A 88 -20.09 13.33 2.99
N LYS A 89 -18.97 12.62 2.82
CA LYS A 89 -18.10 12.67 1.64
C LYS A 89 -18.22 11.41 0.79
N PRO A 90 -17.85 11.48 -0.51
CA PRO A 90 -17.73 10.29 -1.34
C PRO A 90 -16.87 9.23 -0.67
N GLN A 91 -17.40 8.01 -0.58
CA GLN A 91 -16.75 6.89 0.08
C GLN A 91 -16.00 6.03 -0.94
N LEU A 92 -14.90 5.41 -0.51
CA LEU A 92 -14.28 4.36 -1.30
C LEU A 92 -15.20 3.13 -1.32
N SER A 93 -15.32 2.47 -2.46
CA SER A 93 -15.83 1.11 -2.49
C SER A 93 -14.91 0.18 -1.69
N SER A 94 -15.45 -0.96 -1.22
CA SER A 94 -14.66 -1.98 -0.51
C SER A 94 -13.43 -2.43 -1.30
N ALA A 95 -13.53 -2.53 -2.64
CA ALA A 95 -12.42 -2.89 -3.50
C ALA A 95 -11.34 -1.80 -3.57
N GLN A 96 -11.72 -0.53 -3.64
CA GLN A 96 -10.77 0.59 -3.63
C GLN A 96 -10.08 0.72 -2.27
N LYS A 97 -10.82 0.60 -1.15
CA LYS A 97 -10.24 0.58 0.20
C LYS A 97 -9.24 -0.57 0.35
N ALA A 98 -9.63 -1.79 -0.04
CA ALA A 98 -8.76 -2.96 0.04
C ALA A 98 -7.48 -2.79 -0.80
N LYS A 99 -7.60 -2.22 -2.00
CA LYS A 99 -6.46 -1.90 -2.86
C LYS A 99 -5.50 -0.91 -2.19
N LEU A 100 -6.02 0.18 -1.64
CA LEU A 100 -5.21 1.22 -1.00
C LEU A 100 -4.48 0.66 0.23
N VAL A 101 -5.19 -0.07 1.09
CA VAL A 101 -4.60 -0.73 2.28
C VAL A 101 -3.53 -1.76 1.89
N ALA A 102 -3.83 -2.63 0.92
CA ALA A 102 -2.86 -3.62 0.45
C ALA A 102 -1.61 -2.96 -0.16
N TRP A 103 -1.77 -1.83 -0.85
CA TRP A 103 -0.64 -1.08 -1.37
C TRP A 103 0.20 -0.45 -0.27
N VAL A 104 -0.41 0.14 0.77
CA VAL A 104 0.33 0.68 1.93
C VAL A 104 1.17 -0.42 2.60
N ARG A 105 0.57 -1.59 2.86
CA ARG A 105 1.25 -2.74 3.49
C ARG A 105 2.39 -3.33 2.65
N GLY A 106 2.33 -3.14 1.33
CA GLY A 106 3.31 -3.68 0.37
C GLY A 106 4.37 -2.68 -0.08
N THR A 107 4.40 -1.46 0.48
CA THR A 107 5.28 -0.36 0.07
C THR A 107 6.34 -0.05 1.10
#